data_AF-A0A925LUN5-F1
#
_entry.id   AF-A0A925LUN5-F1
#
_cell.length_a   1.000
_cell.length_b   1.000
_cell.length_c   1.000
_cell.angle_alpha   90.00
_cell.angle_beta   90.00
_cell.angle_gamma   90.00
#
_symmetry.space_group_name_H-M   'P 1'
#
loop_
_entity.id
_entity.type
_entity.pdbx_description
1 polymer ?
#
loop_
_entity_poly.entity_id
_entity_poly.type
_entity_poly.pdbx_seq_one_letter_code
_entity_poly.pdbx_strand_id
1 'polypeptide(L)'
;AQAETSKTNERDGGTLEILLVTDLRTHEISLGKIGGALWTAREMILMPLLMIMGMALLGRVPTLTLENVLYLSIAFLVLNIFAVTLGIHAGLTYQNSRTAIGHSLGTMFFLFIGIFIFMLLLVEARSSFAIQLQSFILFIGFGSLGLYSSLTYRNPSGALTLASIILPFLTFYAITDFLLGGNLGVCFWICVAYGFTAIAMMVPAMNDFDIALGRTAGE
;
A
#
# COMPACT_ATOMS: atom_id res chain seq x y z
N ALA A 1 -4.20 -0.25 -10.77
CA ALA A 1 -4.66 -0.52 -12.16
C ALA A 1 -4.63 -2.00 -12.53
N GLN A 2 -3.48 -2.60 -12.88
CA GLN A 2 -3.41 -3.98 -13.43
C GLN A 2 -3.96 -5.06 -12.48
N ALA A 3 -3.61 -5.01 -11.19
CA ALA A 3 -4.13 -5.95 -10.19
C ALA A 3 -5.65 -5.85 -10.03
N GLU A 4 -6.20 -4.64 -10.14
CA GLU A 4 -7.62 -4.34 -9.98
C GLU A 4 -8.42 -4.84 -11.17
N THR A 5 -7.95 -4.54 -12.39
CA THR A 5 -8.58 -4.95 -13.64
C THR A 5 -8.57 -6.46 -13.83
N SER A 6 -7.54 -7.16 -13.34
CA SER A 6 -7.51 -8.62 -13.40
C SER A 6 -8.67 -9.27 -12.64
N LYS A 7 -9.04 -8.71 -11.48
CA LYS A 7 -10.08 -9.28 -10.62
C LYS A 7 -11.48 -8.83 -11.02
N THR A 8 -11.66 -7.56 -11.38
CA THR A 8 -12.96 -7.07 -11.86
C THR A 8 -13.36 -7.79 -13.14
N ASN A 9 -12.42 -8.07 -14.06
CA ASN A 9 -12.69 -8.88 -15.25
C ASN A 9 -13.12 -10.32 -14.93
N GLU A 10 -12.50 -11.00 -13.95
CA GLU A 10 -12.93 -12.35 -13.55
C GLU A 10 -14.32 -12.37 -12.91
N ARG A 11 -14.68 -11.33 -12.15
CA ARG A 11 -16.00 -11.22 -11.54
C ARG A 11 -17.06 -10.86 -12.59
N ASP A 12 -16.77 -9.88 -13.44
CA ASP A 12 -17.67 -9.43 -14.50
C ASP A 12 -17.82 -10.49 -15.61
N GLY A 13 -16.83 -11.40 -15.75
CA GLY A 13 -16.87 -12.57 -16.62
C GLY A 13 -17.42 -13.85 -15.97
N GLY A 14 -18.00 -13.80 -14.76
CA GLY A 14 -18.59 -14.96 -14.06
C GLY A 14 -17.61 -16.06 -13.65
N THR A 15 -16.30 -15.86 -13.89
CA THR A 15 -15.24 -16.83 -13.59
C THR A 15 -14.99 -16.94 -12.08
N LEU A 16 -15.32 -15.88 -11.32
CA LEU A 16 -15.21 -15.89 -9.87
C LEU A 16 -16.06 -17.01 -9.24
N GLU A 17 -17.30 -17.19 -9.70
CA GLU A 17 -18.21 -18.21 -9.18
C GLU A 17 -17.69 -19.63 -9.48
N ILE A 18 -17.04 -19.83 -10.62
CA ILE A 18 -16.44 -21.11 -11.00
C ILE A 18 -15.20 -21.43 -10.14
N LEU A 19 -14.40 -20.43 -9.77
CA LEU A 19 -13.26 -20.62 -8.85
C LEU A 19 -13.72 -20.95 -7.43
N LEU A 20 -14.87 -20.44 -6.99
CA LEU A 20 -15.47 -20.78 -5.69
C LEU A 20 -15.98 -22.23 -5.62
N VAL A 21 -16.19 -22.90 -6.75
CA VAL A 21 -16.60 -24.32 -6.83
C VAL A 21 -15.39 -25.28 -6.81
N THR A 22 -14.16 -24.76 -6.92
CA THR A 22 -12.94 -25.57 -6.82
C THR A 22 -12.45 -25.73 -5.37
N ASP A 23 -11.73 -26.82 -5.07
CA ASP A 23 -11.16 -27.13 -3.74
C ASP A 23 -10.06 -26.15 -3.25
N LEU A 24 -9.92 -24.99 -3.90
CA LEU A 24 -8.91 -23.99 -3.53
C LEU A 24 -9.30 -23.27 -2.25
N ARG A 25 -8.35 -23.16 -1.31
CA ARG A 25 -8.54 -22.39 -0.09
C ARG A 25 -8.46 -20.90 -0.40
N THR A 26 -9.21 -20.11 0.35
CA THR A 26 -9.27 -18.64 0.23
C THR A 26 -7.91 -17.96 0.17
N HIS A 27 -6.98 -18.36 1.05
CA HIS A 27 -5.64 -17.78 1.09
C HIS A 27 -4.82 -18.12 -0.17
N GLU A 28 -5.04 -19.29 -0.78
CA GLU A 28 -4.35 -19.72 -2.01
C GLU A 28 -4.81 -18.86 -3.20
N ILE A 29 -6.10 -18.51 -3.26
CA ILE A 29 -6.66 -17.62 -4.28
C ILE A 29 -6.10 -16.19 -4.11
N SER A 30 -6.10 -15.67 -2.88
CA SER A 30 -5.62 -14.31 -2.60
C SER A 30 -4.11 -14.18 -2.85
N LEU A 31 -3.30 -15.11 -2.31
CA LEU A 31 -1.86 -15.13 -2.52
C LEU A 31 -1.48 -15.41 -3.97
N GLY A 32 -2.21 -16.29 -4.66
CA GLY A 32 -2.02 -16.54 -6.10
C GLY A 32 -2.21 -15.28 -6.94
N LYS A 33 -3.15 -14.41 -6.56
CA LYS A 33 -3.40 -13.13 -7.24
C LYS A 33 -2.35 -12.08 -6.95
N ILE A 34 -1.93 -11.95 -5.70
CA ILE A 34 -0.81 -11.08 -5.32
C ILE A 34 0.44 -11.53 -6.07
N GLY A 35 0.74 -12.83 -6.07
CA GLY A 35 1.87 -13.42 -6.79
C GLY A 35 1.79 -13.21 -8.30
N GLY A 36 0.62 -13.43 -8.91
CA GLY A 36 0.39 -13.17 -10.33
C GLY A 36 0.59 -11.70 -10.70
N ALA A 37 0.06 -10.77 -9.90
CA ALA A 37 0.25 -9.33 -10.12
C ALA A 37 1.71 -8.91 -9.97
N LEU A 38 2.43 -9.44 -8.96
CA LEU A 38 3.87 -9.21 -8.79
C LEU A 38 4.68 -9.81 -9.95
N TRP A 39 4.29 -10.97 -10.46
CA TRP A 39 4.94 -11.61 -11.61
C TRP A 39 4.77 -10.79 -12.89
N THR A 40 3.56 -10.27 -13.14
CA THR A 40 3.33 -9.33 -14.25
C THR A 40 4.15 -8.06 -14.08
N ALA A 41 4.27 -7.55 -12.85
CA ALA A 41 5.05 -6.35 -12.55
C ALA A 41 6.56 -6.61 -12.41
N ARG A 42 7.05 -7.85 -12.59
CA ARG A 42 8.44 -8.23 -12.27
C ARG A 42 9.46 -7.36 -12.98
N GLU A 43 9.23 -6.97 -14.23
CA GLU A 43 10.17 -6.16 -15.00
C GLU A 43 10.27 -4.73 -14.45
N MET A 44 9.13 -4.19 -14.00
CA MET A 44 9.05 -2.88 -13.35
C MET A 44 9.67 -2.89 -11.94
N ILE A 45 9.66 -4.03 -11.24
CA ILE A 45 10.25 -4.19 -9.90
C ILE A 45 11.75 -4.50 -9.99
N LEU A 46 12.15 -5.39 -10.90
CA LEU A 46 13.54 -5.82 -11.06
C LEU A 46 14.43 -4.72 -11.61
N MET A 47 13.94 -3.89 -12.53
CA MET A 47 14.75 -2.82 -13.13
C MET A 47 15.31 -1.83 -12.09
N PRO A 48 14.50 -1.26 -11.17
CA PRO A 48 15.01 -0.41 -10.09
C PRO A 48 16.00 -1.12 -9.17
N LEU A 49 15.74 -2.39 -8.81
CA LEU A 49 16.63 -3.16 -7.93
C LEU A 49 17.99 -3.42 -8.59
N LEU A 50 17.99 -3.78 -9.88
CA LEU A 50 19.22 -3.95 -10.66
C LEU A 50 19.97 -2.63 -10.82
N MET A 51 19.26 -1.52 -11.00
CA MET A 51 19.87 -0.19 -11.07
C MET A 51 20.58 0.18 -9.76
N ILE A 52 19.92 0.01 -8.61
CA ILE A 52 20.49 0.29 -7.29
C ILE A 52 21.74 -0.58 -7.06
N MET A 53 21.64 -1.89 -7.35
CA MET A 53 22.76 -2.82 -7.21
C MET A 53 23.92 -2.46 -8.14
N GLY A 54 23.64 -2.13 -9.41
CA GLY A 54 24.66 -1.71 -10.37
C GLY A 54 25.37 -0.42 -9.94
N MET A 55 24.63 0.57 -9.42
CA MET A 55 25.22 1.82 -8.91
C MET A 55 26.12 1.58 -7.69
N ALA A 56 25.74 0.64 -6.80
CA ALA A 56 26.55 0.25 -5.66
C ALA A 56 27.84 -0.48 -6.09
N LEU A 57 27.75 -1.44 -7.01
CA LEU A 57 28.90 -2.20 -7.51
C LEU A 57 29.91 -1.32 -8.27
N LEU A 58 29.43 -0.32 -9.00
CA LEU A 58 30.29 0.62 -9.74
C LEU A 58 30.90 1.71 -8.84
N GLY A 59 30.57 1.75 -7.55
CA GLY A 59 31.07 2.75 -6.60
C GLY A 59 30.73 4.20 -6.99
N ARG A 60 29.66 4.40 -7.79
CA ARG A 60 29.30 5.72 -8.36
C ARG A 60 28.74 6.67 -7.31
N VAL A 61 28.24 6.13 -6.20
CA VAL A 61 27.57 6.87 -5.12
C VAL A 61 28.16 6.44 -3.78
N PRO A 62 28.93 7.31 -3.10
CA PRO A 62 29.59 6.98 -1.82
C PRO A 62 28.60 6.62 -0.70
N THR A 63 27.38 7.13 -0.77
CA THR A 63 26.33 6.88 0.24
C THR A 63 25.63 5.52 0.08
N LEU A 64 25.83 4.82 -1.04
CA LEU A 64 25.24 3.49 -1.29
C LEU A 64 26.12 2.38 -0.70
N THR A 65 26.17 2.30 0.63
CA THR A 65 26.72 1.14 1.34
C THR A 65 25.84 -0.09 1.12
N LEU A 66 26.38 -1.29 1.37
CA LEU A 66 25.61 -2.54 1.26
C LEU A 66 24.35 -2.53 2.14
N GLU A 67 24.44 -1.95 3.35
CA GLU A 67 23.31 -1.79 4.25
C GLU A 67 22.22 -0.89 3.66
N ASN A 68 22.60 0.26 3.08
CA ASN A 68 21.65 1.18 2.46
C ASN A 68 20.99 0.58 1.21
N VAL A 69 21.71 -0.26 0.45
CA VAL A 69 21.13 -1.04 -0.65
C VAL A 69 20.05 -2.00 -0.12
N LEU A 70 20.29 -2.68 0.99
CA LEU A 70 19.31 -3.57 1.61
C LEU A 70 18.10 -2.79 2.11
N TYR A 71 18.29 -1.71 2.85
CA TYR A 71 17.20 -0.87 3.36
C TYR A 71 16.33 -0.33 2.22
N LEU A 72 16.95 0.18 1.15
CA LEU A 72 16.23 0.70 -0.01
C LEU A 72 15.47 -0.41 -0.74
N SER A 73 16.08 -1.59 -0.91
CA SER A 73 15.45 -2.73 -1.57
C SER A 73 14.24 -3.25 -0.79
N ILE A 74 14.38 -3.40 0.54
CA ILE A 74 13.29 -3.86 1.42
C ILE A 74 12.14 -2.85 1.41
N ALA A 75 12.43 -1.56 1.63
CA ALA A 75 11.42 -0.51 1.62
C ALA A 75 10.68 -0.48 0.27
N PHE A 76 11.40 -0.55 -0.85
CA PHE A 76 10.81 -0.60 -2.18
C PHE A 76 9.90 -1.81 -2.38
N LEU A 77 10.31 -3.01 -1.96
CA LEU A 77 9.50 -4.21 -2.06
C LEU A 77 8.23 -4.13 -1.21
N VAL A 78 8.32 -3.61 0.02
CA VAL A 78 7.15 -3.40 0.89
C VAL A 78 6.14 -2.45 0.24
N LEU A 79 6.61 -1.35 -0.35
CA LEU A 79 5.74 -0.40 -1.04
C LEU A 79 5.04 -1.04 -2.26
N ASN A 80 5.73 -1.90 -3.01
CA ASN A 80 5.14 -2.66 -4.11
C ASN A 80 4.07 -3.65 -3.62
N ILE A 81 4.34 -4.39 -2.53
CA ILE A 81 3.37 -5.30 -1.92
C ILE A 81 2.13 -4.52 -1.48
N PHE A 82 2.32 -3.40 -0.76
CA PHE A 82 1.24 -2.52 -0.36
C PHE A 82 0.41 -2.05 -1.57
N ALA A 83 1.06 -1.64 -2.67
CA ALA A 83 0.37 -1.19 -3.88
C ALA A 83 -0.48 -2.29 -4.54
N VAL A 84 0.06 -3.51 -4.62
CA VAL A 84 -0.66 -4.66 -5.16
C VAL A 84 -1.84 -5.01 -4.26
N THR A 85 -1.64 -5.11 -2.95
CA THR A 85 -2.70 -5.45 -2.01
C THR A 85 -3.79 -4.39 -1.96
N LEU A 86 -3.43 -3.10 -2.00
CA LEU A 86 -4.39 -2.00 -2.07
C LEU A 86 -5.26 -2.07 -3.33
N GLY A 87 -4.66 -2.38 -4.48
CA GLY A 87 -5.41 -2.56 -5.72
C GLY A 87 -6.38 -3.74 -5.63
N ILE A 88 -5.93 -4.88 -5.10
CA ILE A 88 -6.80 -6.04 -4.91
C ILE A 88 -7.95 -5.70 -3.94
N HIS A 89 -7.65 -5.03 -2.83
CA HIS A 89 -8.65 -4.58 -1.85
C HIS A 89 -9.71 -3.67 -2.47
N ALA A 90 -9.28 -2.68 -3.26
CA ALA A 90 -10.20 -1.78 -3.98
C ALA A 90 -11.03 -2.52 -5.04
N GLY A 91 -10.41 -3.46 -5.78
CA GLY A 91 -11.10 -4.27 -6.79
C GLY A 91 -12.13 -5.25 -6.22
N LEU A 92 -11.96 -5.71 -4.97
CA LEU A 92 -12.96 -6.51 -4.25
C LEU A 92 -14.09 -5.65 -3.68
N THR A 93 -13.76 -4.43 -3.26
CA THR A 93 -14.67 -3.52 -2.59
C THR A 93 -15.68 -2.89 -3.57
N TYR A 94 -15.21 -2.36 -4.70
CA TYR A 94 -16.03 -1.59 -5.62
C TYR A 94 -16.50 -2.42 -6.82
N GLN A 95 -17.74 -2.20 -7.26
CA GLN A 95 -18.27 -2.91 -8.43
C GLN A 95 -17.66 -2.41 -9.73
N ASN A 96 -17.52 -1.10 -9.90
CA ASN A 96 -17.00 -0.53 -11.13
C ASN A 96 -15.46 -0.41 -11.08
N SER A 97 -14.78 -0.90 -12.13
CA SER A 97 -13.31 -0.82 -12.24
C SER A 97 -12.80 0.61 -12.16
N ARG A 98 -13.50 1.59 -12.76
CA ARG A 98 -13.07 2.99 -12.74
C ARG A 98 -13.10 3.59 -11.33
N THR A 99 -14.10 3.25 -10.52
CA THR A 99 -14.17 3.70 -9.13
C THR A 99 -13.13 3.01 -8.26
N ALA A 100 -12.90 1.70 -8.46
CA ALA A 100 -11.83 0.98 -7.75
C ALA A 100 -10.45 1.62 -7.99
N ILE A 101 -10.12 1.88 -9.26
CA ILE A 101 -8.89 2.57 -9.66
C ILE A 101 -8.82 3.97 -9.04
N GLY A 102 -9.94 4.72 -9.03
CA GLY A 102 -9.98 6.05 -8.43
C GLY A 102 -9.67 6.04 -6.94
N HIS A 103 -10.21 5.07 -6.19
CA HIS A 103 -10.00 4.94 -4.74
C HIS A 103 -8.57 4.51 -4.39
N SER A 104 -8.01 3.52 -5.10
CA SER A 104 -6.63 3.08 -4.86
C SER A 104 -5.61 4.14 -5.28
N LEU A 105 -5.80 4.78 -6.43
CA LEU A 105 -4.94 5.84 -6.92
C LEU A 105 -5.03 7.09 -6.03
N GLY A 106 -6.24 7.45 -5.59
CA GLY A 106 -6.45 8.55 -4.63
C GLY A 106 -5.73 8.30 -3.31
N THR A 107 -5.79 7.07 -2.79
CA THR A 107 -5.05 6.66 -1.59
C THR A 107 -3.54 6.78 -1.79
N MET A 108 -3.01 6.31 -2.93
CA MET A 108 -1.61 6.44 -3.30
C MET A 108 -1.18 7.90 -3.39
N PHE A 109 -1.93 8.73 -4.10
CA PHE A 109 -1.61 10.14 -4.26
C PHE A 109 -1.67 10.91 -2.95
N PHE A 110 -2.67 10.63 -2.11
CA PHE A 110 -2.73 11.25 -0.78
C PHE A 110 -1.48 10.91 0.05
N LEU A 111 -1.13 9.63 0.16
CA LEU A 111 -0.03 9.17 1.01
C LEU A 111 1.34 9.60 0.49
N PHE A 112 1.64 9.39 -0.80
CA PHE A 112 2.97 9.69 -1.33
C PHE A 112 3.11 11.14 -1.75
N ILE A 113 2.26 11.60 -2.67
CA ILE A 113 2.41 12.94 -3.25
C ILE A 113 1.91 14.01 -2.29
N GLY A 114 0.74 13.80 -1.68
CA GLY A 114 0.11 14.76 -0.78
C GLY A 114 0.97 15.05 0.45
N ILE A 115 1.39 14.02 1.16
CA ILE A 115 2.25 14.18 2.35
C ILE A 115 3.63 14.72 1.97
N PHE A 116 4.20 14.31 0.82
CA PHE A 116 5.48 14.85 0.35
C PHE A 116 5.41 16.34 0.02
N ILE A 117 4.44 16.77 -0.79
CA ILE A 117 4.23 18.18 -1.11
C ILE A 117 4.02 18.98 0.18
N PHE A 118 3.19 18.46 1.08
CA PHE A 118 2.95 19.12 2.35
C PHE A 118 4.24 19.30 3.16
N MET A 119 5.05 18.23 3.25
CA MET A 119 6.32 18.26 3.95
C MET A 119 7.25 19.32 3.35
N LEU A 120 7.35 19.42 2.01
CA LEU A 120 8.12 20.49 1.36
C LEU A 120 7.63 21.87 1.75
N LEU A 121 6.32 22.09 1.74
CA LEU A 121 5.75 23.38 2.17
C LEU A 121 6.15 23.70 3.61
N LEU A 122 6.09 22.71 4.52
CA LEU A 122 6.48 22.84 5.93
C LEU A 122 7.95 23.26 6.08
N VAL A 123 8.85 22.69 5.28
CA VAL A 123 10.28 23.04 5.29
C VAL A 123 10.51 24.46 4.75
N GLU A 124 9.73 24.90 3.77
CA GLU A 124 9.86 26.24 3.17
C GLU A 124 9.35 27.36 4.10
N ALA A 125 8.22 27.18 4.80
CA ALA A 125 7.66 28.23 5.65
C ALA A 125 8.24 28.21 7.09
N ARG A 126 9.58 28.23 7.19
CA ARG A 126 10.29 28.22 8.48
C ARG A 126 9.88 29.35 9.43
N SER A 127 9.51 30.52 8.90
CA SER A 127 9.07 31.68 9.69
C SER A 127 7.64 31.56 10.23
N SER A 128 6.81 30.71 9.63
CA SER A 128 5.38 30.55 9.95
C SER A 128 5.02 29.09 10.23
N PHE A 129 5.97 28.34 10.81
CA PHE A 129 5.85 26.91 11.05
C PHE A 129 4.56 26.53 11.79
N ALA A 130 4.16 27.27 12.82
CA ALA A 130 2.97 26.95 13.62
C ALA A 130 1.66 26.97 12.81
N ILE A 131 1.50 27.96 11.93
CA ILE A 131 0.31 28.09 11.07
C ILE A 131 0.28 26.94 10.06
N GLN A 132 1.45 26.61 9.51
CA GLN A 132 1.55 25.52 8.55
C GLN A 132 1.32 24.17 9.20
N LEU A 133 1.84 23.94 10.40
CA LEU A 133 1.56 22.74 11.19
C LEU A 133 0.06 22.61 11.50
N GLN A 134 -0.67 23.71 11.70
CA GLN A 134 -2.13 23.63 11.88
C GLN A 134 -2.83 23.16 10.58
N SER A 135 -2.42 23.69 9.43
CA SER A 135 -2.89 23.21 8.12
C SER A 135 -2.52 21.75 7.88
N PHE A 136 -1.38 21.29 8.40
CA PHE A 136 -0.96 19.89 8.33
C PHE A 136 -1.90 18.96 9.06
N ILE A 137 -2.23 19.32 10.31
CA ILE A 137 -3.10 18.51 11.17
C ILE A 137 -4.48 18.38 10.53
N LEU A 138 -4.98 19.47 9.93
CA LEU A 138 -6.23 19.42 9.16
C LEU A 138 -6.10 18.53 7.92
N PHE A 139 -5.04 18.67 7.14
CA PHE A 139 -4.79 17.86 5.95
C PHE A 139 -4.71 16.36 6.28
N ILE A 140 -3.95 15.98 7.31
CA ILE A 140 -3.89 14.60 7.80
C ILE A 140 -5.23 14.15 8.37
N GLY A 141 -5.93 14.99 9.14
CA GLY A 141 -7.22 14.63 9.73
C GLY A 141 -8.26 14.30 8.66
N PHE A 142 -8.49 15.22 7.72
CA PHE A 142 -9.41 14.99 6.60
C PHE A 142 -8.94 13.89 5.67
N GLY A 143 -7.63 13.80 5.40
CA GLY A 143 -7.05 12.75 4.59
C GLY A 143 -7.20 11.36 5.22
N SER A 144 -7.07 11.24 6.54
CA SER A 144 -7.28 10.00 7.29
C SER A 144 -8.75 9.58 7.28
N LEU A 145 -9.69 10.53 7.35
CA LEU A 145 -11.12 10.24 7.17
C LEU A 145 -11.43 9.72 5.75
N GLY A 146 -10.81 10.33 4.74
CA GLY A 146 -10.87 9.86 3.35
C GLY A 146 -10.31 8.43 3.22
N LEU A 147 -9.13 8.19 3.80
CA LEU A 147 -8.49 6.88 3.81
C LEU A 147 -9.33 5.84 4.55
N TYR A 148 -9.93 6.19 5.68
CA TYR A 148 -10.85 5.35 6.43
C TYR A 148 -12.03 4.94 5.56
N SER A 149 -12.68 5.91 4.89
CA SER A 149 -13.80 5.61 4.00
C SER A 149 -13.40 4.71 2.82
N SER A 150 -12.17 4.87 2.31
CA SER A 150 -11.70 4.11 1.16
C SER A 150 -11.30 2.67 1.53
N LEU A 151 -10.70 2.46 2.71
CA LEU A 151 -10.27 1.14 3.17
C LEU A 151 -11.42 0.34 3.81
N THR A 152 -12.37 1.00 4.45
CA THR A 152 -13.35 0.37 5.34
C THR A 152 -14.73 0.22 4.68
N TYR A 153 -14.90 0.63 3.41
CA TYR A 153 -16.21 0.78 2.76
C TYR A 153 -17.11 -0.46 2.82
N ARG A 154 -16.58 -1.64 2.49
CA ARG A 154 -17.35 -2.90 2.46
C ARG A 154 -17.04 -3.80 3.65
N ASN A 155 -15.77 -3.90 4.04
CA ASN A 155 -15.28 -4.85 5.03
C ASN A 155 -14.56 -4.12 6.16
N PRO A 156 -15.31 -3.55 7.12
CA PRO A 156 -14.71 -2.85 8.24
C PRO A 156 -13.91 -3.80 9.13
N SER A 157 -12.71 -3.39 9.54
CA SER A 157 -11.96 -4.07 10.59
C SER A 157 -11.25 -3.06 11.50
N GLY A 158 -11.02 -3.46 12.76
CA GLY A 158 -10.25 -2.64 13.69
C GLY A 158 -8.83 -2.37 13.19
N ALA A 159 -8.22 -3.33 12.49
CA ALA A 159 -6.89 -3.19 11.89
C ALA A 159 -6.87 -2.16 10.75
N LEU A 160 -7.86 -2.16 9.86
CA LEU A 160 -7.97 -1.15 8.78
C LEU A 160 -8.30 0.24 9.33
N THR A 161 -9.12 0.31 10.38
CA THR A 161 -9.42 1.57 11.07
C THR A 161 -8.15 2.17 11.66
N LEU A 162 -7.38 1.37 12.39
CA LEU A 162 -6.10 1.78 12.97
C LEU A 162 -5.09 2.14 11.88
N ALA A 163 -5.00 1.34 10.81
CA ALA A 163 -4.14 1.65 9.67
C ALA A 163 -4.49 3.00 9.03
N SER A 164 -5.78 3.29 8.81
CA SER A 164 -6.22 4.54 8.18
C SER A 164 -5.83 5.80 8.95
N ILE A 165 -5.74 5.69 10.28
CA ILE A 165 -5.33 6.79 11.16
C ILE A 165 -3.81 6.88 11.20
N ILE A 166 -3.10 5.76 11.35
CA ILE A 166 -1.66 5.75 11.61
C ILE A 166 -0.83 5.98 10.34
N LEU A 167 -1.28 5.48 9.18
CA LEU A 167 -0.52 5.56 7.92
C LEU A 167 0.00 6.95 7.59
N PRO A 168 -0.84 8.00 7.56
CA PRO A 168 -0.38 9.33 7.17
C PRO A 168 0.68 9.89 8.11
N PHE A 169 0.58 9.61 9.41
CA PHE A 169 1.60 10.02 10.38
C PHE A 169 2.92 9.29 10.16
N LEU A 170 2.89 7.98 9.95
CA LEU A 170 4.11 7.21 9.74
C LEU A 170 4.78 7.55 8.39
N THR A 171 3.99 7.82 7.35
CA THR A 171 4.53 8.33 6.08
C THR A 171 5.22 9.68 6.27
N PHE A 172 4.62 10.58 7.05
CA PHE A 172 5.27 11.85 7.40
C PHE A 172 6.59 11.64 8.15
N TYR A 173 6.63 10.72 9.12
CA TYR A 173 7.87 10.38 9.83
C TYR A 173 8.93 9.79 8.89
N ALA A 174 8.53 8.89 7.98
CA ALA A 174 9.45 8.31 7.00
C ALA A 174 10.08 9.39 6.11
N ILE A 175 9.28 10.34 5.62
CA ILE A 175 9.77 11.45 4.79
C ILE A 175 10.67 12.40 5.60
N THR A 176 10.31 12.67 6.84
CA THR A 176 11.13 13.51 7.74
C THR A 176 12.49 12.86 7.99
N ASP A 177 12.51 11.56 8.28
CA ASP A 177 13.76 10.83 8.51
C ASP A 177 14.61 10.76 7.24
N PHE A 178 13.99 10.65 6.06
CA PHE A 178 14.68 10.77 4.78
C PHE A 178 15.38 12.13 4.63
N LEU A 179 14.72 13.23 4.99
CA LEU A 179 15.33 14.57 4.95
C LEU A 179 16.47 14.75 5.96
N LEU A 180 16.41 14.03 7.09
CA LEU A 180 17.45 14.04 8.12
C LEU A 180 18.62 13.10 7.79
N GLY A 181 18.53 12.32 6.70
CA GLY A 181 19.55 11.36 6.29
C GLY A 181 19.49 10.01 7.01
N GLY A 182 18.38 9.70 7.68
CA GLY A 182 18.15 8.45 8.41
C GLY A 182 17.73 7.29 7.50
N ASN A 183 18.67 6.56 6.91
CA ASN A 183 18.32 5.46 5.98
C ASN A 183 17.58 4.29 6.68
N LEU A 184 18.01 3.95 7.90
CA LEU A 184 17.40 2.86 8.69
C LEU A 184 15.97 3.21 9.10
N GLY A 185 15.74 4.41 9.64
CA GLY A 185 14.42 4.78 10.15
C GLY A 185 13.42 4.95 9.02
N VAL A 186 13.82 5.44 7.84
CA VAL A 186 12.99 5.41 6.62
C VAL A 186 12.51 3.99 6.32
N CYS A 187 13.44 3.02 6.27
CA CYS A 187 13.09 1.62 6.02
C CYS A 187 12.16 1.07 7.10
N PHE A 188 12.45 1.35 8.37
CA PHE A 188 11.64 0.92 9.50
C PHE A 188 10.20 1.47 9.42
N TRP A 189 10.03 2.78 9.25
CA TRP A 189 8.71 3.40 9.17
C TRP A 189 7.92 2.90 7.96
N ILE A 190 8.57 2.69 6.81
CA ILE A 190 7.91 2.12 5.64
C ILE A 190 7.45 0.68 5.92
N CYS A 191 8.31 -0.16 6.50
CA CYS A 191 7.97 -1.53 6.84
C CYS A 191 6.79 -1.60 7.82
N VAL A 192 6.84 -0.79 8.87
CA VAL A 192 5.78 -0.74 9.88
C VAL A 192 4.48 -0.21 9.28
N ALA A 193 4.49 0.92 8.59
CA ALA A 193 3.27 1.54 8.10
C ALA A 193 2.59 0.75 6.97
N TYR A 194 3.35 0.49 5.91
CA TYR A 194 2.81 -0.09 4.68
C TYR A 194 2.76 -1.62 4.77
N GLY A 195 3.71 -2.25 5.47
CA GLY A 195 3.69 -3.69 5.72
C GLY A 195 2.52 -4.09 6.62
N PHE A 196 2.31 -3.39 7.75
CA PHE A 196 1.14 -3.62 8.60
C PHE A 196 -0.16 -3.49 7.82
N THR A 197 -0.28 -2.44 7.01
CA THR A 197 -1.54 -2.17 6.29
C THR A 197 -1.77 -3.15 5.14
N ALA A 198 -0.71 -3.57 4.43
CA ALA A 198 -0.82 -4.63 3.45
C ALA A 198 -1.36 -5.91 4.10
N ILE A 199 -0.86 -6.29 5.27
CA ILE A 199 -1.37 -7.45 6.02
C ILE A 199 -2.81 -7.20 6.49
N ALA A 200 -3.12 -6.01 7.01
CA ALA A 200 -4.45 -5.65 7.50
C ALA A 200 -5.53 -5.70 6.39
N MET A 201 -5.16 -5.43 5.13
CA MET A 201 -6.07 -5.59 3.98
C MET A 201 -6.30 -7.05 3.60
N MET A 202 -5.35 -7.96 3.90
CA MET A 202 -5.55 -9.39 3.62
C MET A 202 -6.51 -10.06 4.59
N VAL A 203 -6.56 -9.63 5.85
CA VAL A 203 -7.38 -10.29 6.89
C VAL A 203 -8.90 -10.28 6.56
N PRO A 204 -9.54 -9.14 6.23
CA PRO A 204 -10.96 -9.13 5.89
C PRO A 204 -11.24 -9.84 4.57
N ALA A 205 -10.33 -9.74 3.59
CA ALA A 205 -10.46 -10.46 2.33
C ALA A 205 -10.53 -11.97 2.57
N MET A 206 -9.77 -12.51 3.52
CA MET A 206 -9.82 -13.93 3.86
C MET A 206 -11.14 -14.34 4.52
N ASN A 207 -11.69 -13.52 5.42
CA ASN A 207 -12.93 -13.85 6.12
C ASN A 207 -14.16 -13.86 5.21
N ASP A 208 -14.25 -12.91 4.28
CA ASP A 208 -15.37 -12.80 3.34
C ASP A 208 -15.52 -14.00 2.42
N PHE A 209 -14.40 -14.52 1.91
CA PHE A 209 -14.39 -15.70 1.04
C PHE A 209 -14.72 -16.97 1.82
N ASP A 210 -14.31 -17.09 3.08
CA ASP A 210 -14.67 -18.24 3.93
C ASP A 210 -16.17 -18.28 4.24
N ILE A 211 -16.80 -17.11 4.42
CA ILE A 211 -18.26 -16.98 4.53
C ILE A 211 -18.94 -17.36 3.21
N ALA A 212 -18.44 -16.89 2.07
CA ALA A 212 -18.99 -17.21 0.75
C ALA A 212 -18.88 -18.71 0.39
N LEU A 213 -17.85 -19.40 0.90
CA LEU A 213 -17.67 -20.85 0.78
C LEU A 213 -18.51 -21.66 1.79
N GLY A 214 -19.27 -21.00 2.67
CA GLY A 214 -20.11 -21.65 3.70
C GLY A 214 -19.31 -22.37 4.79
N ARG A 215 -18.00 -22.10 4.92
CA ARG A 215 -17.10 -22.84 5.84
C ARG A 215 -17.20 -22.35 7.28
N THR A 216 -17.85 -21.21 7.52
CA THR A 216 -18.10 -20.64 8.85
C THR A 216 -19.50 -20.93 9.41
N ALA A 217 -20.36 -21.63 8.67
CA ALA A 217 -21.71 -22.01 9.14
C ALA A 217 -21.74 -23.31 9.97
N GLY A 218 -20.59 -23.74 10.48
CA GLY A 218 -20.40 -24.99 11.21
C GLY A 218 -19.90 -24.80 12.64
N GLU A 219 -20.45 -23.83 13.37
CA GLU A 219 -20.52 -23.78 14.84
C GLU A 219 -21.88 -23.20 15.28
#